data_AF-R5NRQ5-F1
#
_entry.id   AF-R5NRQ5-F1
#
_cell.length_a   1.000
_cell.length_b   1.000
_cell.length_c   1.000
_cell.angle_alpha   90.00
_cell.angle_beta   90.00
_cell.angle_gamma   90.00
#
_symmetry.space_group_name_H-M   'P 1'
#
loop_
_entity.id
_entity.type
_entity.pdbx_description
1 polymer ?
#
loop_
_entity_poly.entity_id
_entity_poly.type
_entity_poly.pdbx_seq_one_letter_code
_entity_poly.pdbx_strand_id
1 'polypeptide(L)'
;MSKRKVFTKDVLSRVLQDELREVANKEVEDWFGEQIKEKSKGRNHDLSVAEYKVAQETKHLTQLQEQVEESDRAVKANKAVEKEYTDKKEKLESDISYLESMQRITKSLSEMDSRESKHISKELDEKRSELQLVNQELASAIEKAEDAAKLLDRIKKFVSSFRLFAPTIEEYANQVEADKTIEAGNSFSGILNELGKRLEAFKELIKEGLCWFPRLMRWKTSKGEAAPVFLEKSDGYSYLLYGYMNVETKEYYSKDMIQWEIKAGNRTGTVEQMDANVEAMARDLQEILRIGAEQKRLCEVYEGKFI
;
A
#
# COMPACT_ATOMS: atom_id res chain seq x y z
N MET A 1 52.20 -111.15 -140.06
CA MET A 1 53.10 -111.91 -139.15
C MET A 1 53.02 -111.23 -137.78
N SER A 2 52.25 -111.69 -136.78
CA SER A 2 52.42 -112.81 -135.81
C SER A 2 53.07 -112.42 -134.46
N LYS A 3 52.31 -112.65 -133.35
CA LYS A 3 52.70 -112.84 -131.90
C LYS A 3 53.16 -111.58 -131.11
N ARG A 4 52.88 -111.34 -129.81
CA ARG A 4 52.59 -112.21 -128.63
C ARG A 4 52.06 -111.36 -127.41
N LYS A 5 51.32 -112.01 -126.49
CA LYS A 5 50.80 -111.53 -125.17
C LYS A 5 51.92 -111.13 -124.17
N VAL A 6 51.80 -110.01 -123.41
CA VAL A 6 52.64 -109.70 -122.21
C VAL A 6 51.97 -108.80 -121.14
N PHE A 7 50.67 -108.92 -120.82
CA PHE A 7 50.16 -108.32 -119.57
C PHE A 7 49.13 -109.23 -118.91
N THR A 8 49.59 -109.89 -117.84
CA THR A 8 48.87 -110.84 -117.00
C THR A 8 48.33 -110.14 -115.74
N LYS A 9 47.29 -110.71 -115.11
CA LYS A 9 46.59 -110.15 -113.94
C LYS A 9 47.53 -109.78 -112.77
N ASP A 10 48.62 -110.53 -112.58
CA ASP A 10 49.64 -110.26 -111.55
C ASP A 10 50.40 -108.93 -111.75
N VAL A 11 50.66 -108.51 -113.00
CA VAL A 11 51.40 -107.27 -113.28
C VAL A 11 50.55 -106.03 -112.96
N LEU A 12 49.24 -106.11 -113.24
CA LEU A 12 48.30 -105.04 -112.90
C LEU A 12 48.06 -104.92 -111.39
N SER A 13 48.09 -106.02 -110.64
CA SER A 13 47.95 -105.99 -109.18
C SER A 13 49.12 -105.24 -108.52
N ARG A 14 50.35 -105.51 -108.97
CA ARG A 14 51.56 -104.95 -108.36
C ARG A 14 51.70 -103.43 -108.57
N VAL A 15 51.34 -102.94 -109.75
CA VAL A 15 51.43 -101.50 -110.08
C VAL A 15 50.33 -100.69 -109.40
N LEU A 16 49.08 -101.19 -109.42
CA LEU A 16 47.93 -100.40 -108.97
C LEU A 16 47.61 -100.57 -107.48
N GLN A 17 47.98 -101.69 -106.83
CA GLN A 17 47.67 -101.93 -105.42
C GLN A 17 48.85 -101.70 -104.47
N ASP A 18 50.08 -101.96 -104.91
CA ASP A 18 51.25 -101.86 -104.04
C ASP A 18 51.99 -100.53 -104.26
N GLU A 19 52.49 -100.27 -105.47
CA GLU A 19 53.36 -99.12 -105.72
C GLU A 19 52.61 -97.77 -105.69
N LEU A 20 51.42 -97.68 -106.28
CA LEU A 20 50.63 -96.44 -106.25
C LEU A 20 50.10 -96.09 -104.85
N ARG A 21 49.88 -97.11 -104.01
CA ARG A 21 49.31 -96.95 -102.66
C ARG A 21 50.36 -96.51 -101.66
N GLU A 22 51.62 -96.94 -101.83
CA GLU A 22 52.74 -96.43 -101.03
C GLU A 22 53.00 -94.93 -101.29
N VAL A 23 52.98 -94.51 -102.56
CA VAL A 23 53.19 -93.11 -102.92
C VAL A 23 52.04 -92.22 -102.44
N ALA A 24 50.80 -92.68 -102.58
CA ALA A 24 49.62 -91.94 -102.11
C ALA A 24 49.57 -91.84 -100.57
N ASN A 25 49.94 -92.89 -99.83
CA ASN A 25 49.94 -92.83 -98.36
C ASN A 25 51.03 -91.92 -97.80
N LYS A 26 52.20 -91.82 -98.46
CA LYS A 26 53.28 -90.92 -98.02
C LYS A 26 52.92 -89.45 -98.17
N GLU A 27 52.25 -89.05 -99.26
CA GLU A 27 51.80 -87.65 -99.42
C GLU A 27 50.65 -87.26 -98.46
N VAL A 28 49.78 -88.22 -98.10
CA VAL A 28 48.68 -87.94 -97.14
C VAL A 28 49.21 -87.78 -95.71
N GLU A 29 50.22 -88.54 -95.28
CA GLU A 29 50.82 -88.34 -93.95
C GLU A 29 51.57 -87.01 -93.82
N ASP A 30 52.29 -86.56 -94.86
CA ASP A 30 52.99 -85.27 -94.82
C ASP A 30 52.02 -84.08 -94.82
N TRP A 31 50.91 -84.15 -95.57
CA TRP A 31 49.95 -83.04 -95.63
C TRP A 31 49.08 -82.92 -94.37
N PHE A 32 48.69 -84.02 -93.73
CA PHE A 32 47.91 -83.99 -92.48
C PHE A 32 48.77 -83.82 -91.22
N GLY A 33 50.04 -84.24 -91.24
CA GLY A 33 50.96 -84.13 -90.11
C GLY A 33 51.26 -82.70 -89.69
N GLU A 34 51.38 -81.75 -90.64
CA GLU A 34 51.64 -80.34 -90.33
C GLU A 34 50.38 -79.60 -89.82
N GLN A 35 49.19 -79.91 -90.32
CA GLN A 35 47.96 -79.18 -89.95
C GLN A 35 47.44 -79.48 -88.53
N ILE A 36 47.80 -80.62 -87.93
CA ILE A 36 47.31 -81.01 -86.59
C ILE A 36 48.22 -80.49 -85.46
N LYS A 37 49.51 -80.23 -85.71
CA LYS A 37 50.41 -79.62 -84.69
C LYS A 37 50.15 -78.12 -84.45
N GLU A 38 49.55 -77.41 -85.40
CA GLU A 38 49.26 -75.97 -85.26
C GLU A 38 47.99 -75.65 -84.46
N LYS A 39 47.05 -76.60 -84.31
CA LYS A 39 45.74 -76.32 -83.67
C LYS A 39 45.61 -76.70 -82.19
N SER A 40 46.66 -77.20 -81.53
CA SER A 40 46.61 -77.65 -80.12
C SER A 40 47.05 -76.61 -79.07
N LYS A 41 47.44 -75.39 -79.47
CA LYS A 41 47.64 -74.26 -78.54
C LYS A 41 46.49 -73.26 -78.64
N GLY A 42 45.47 -73.47 -77.81
CA GLY A 42 44.36 -72.53 -77.60
C GLY A 42 44.83 -71.17 -77.08
N ARG A 43 44.13 -70.11 -77.47
CA ARG A 43 44.54 -68.69 -77.41
C ARG A 43 44.47 -67.96 -76.06
N ASN A 44 44.27 -68.61 -74.90
CA ASN A 44 44.02 -67.85 -73.65
C ASN A 44 44.82 -68.37 -72.43
N HIS A 45 46.13 -68.19 -72.41
CA HIS A 45 46.91 -68.26 -71.17
C HIS A 45 48.09 -67.27 -71.18
N ASP A 46 47.77 -65.97 -71.15
CA ASP A 46 48.74 -64.89 -70.97
C ASP A 46 48.68 -64.38 -69.53
N LEU A 47 49.69 -64.70 -68.71
CA LEU A 47 49.89 -64.16 -67.35
C LEU A 47 49.89 -62.61 -67.30
N SER A 48 50.20 -61.95 -68.42
CA SER A 48 50.21 -60.49 -68.60
C SER A 48 48.83 -59.82 -68.48
N VAL A 49 47.75 -60.48 -68.93
CA VAL A 49 46.39 -59.90 -68.84
C VAL A 49 45.86 -59.96 -67.41
N ALA A 50 46.22 -61.00 -66.66
CA ALA A 50 45.88 -61.13 -65.24
C ALA A 50 46.64 -60.11 -64.39
N GLU A 51 47.95 -59.94 -64.62
CA GLU A 51 48.76 -58.93 -63.93
C GLU A 51 48.31 -57.50 -64.26
N TYR A 52 47.96 -57.20 -65.52
CA TYR A 52 47.42 -55.90 -65.90
C TYR A 52 46.06 -55.62 -65.25
N LYS A 53 45.14 -56.60 -65.22
CA LYS A 53 43.86 -56.47 -64.51
C LYS A 53 44.05 -56.27 -63.02
N VAL A 54 44.95 -57.05 -62.40
CA VAL A 54 45.29 -56.88 -60.99
C VAL A 54 45.88 -55.49 -60.74
N ALA A 55 46.81 -55.01 -61.55
CA ALA A 55 47.40 -53.68 -61.40
C ALA A 55 46.37 -52.55 -61.60
N GLN A 56 45.44 -52.71 -62.55
CA GLN A 56 44.38 -51.73 -62.78
C GLN A 56 43.34 -51.73 -61.65
N GLU A 57 42.96 -52.91 -61.15
CA GLU A 57 42.10 -53.06 -59.97
C GLU A 57 42.77 -52.54 -58.70
N THR A 58 44.09 -52.72 -58.55
CA THR A 58 44.85 -52.19 -57.40
C THR A 58 44.92 -50.66 -57.44
N LYS A 59 45.10 -50.05 -58.63
CA LYS A 59 44.98 -48.59 -58.80
C LYS A 59 43.58 -48.09 -58.49
N HIS A 60 42.54 -48.77 -58.96
CA HIS A 60 41.16 -48.42 -58.62
C HIS A 60 40.86 -48.58 -57.13
N LEU A 61 41.37 -49.63 -56.48
CA LEU A 61 41.27 -49.84 -55.03
C LEU A 61 41.99 -48.73 -54.26
N THR A 62 43.18 -48.32 -54.70
CA THR A 62 43.93 -47.23 -54.05
C THR A 62 43.18 -45.90 -54.17
N GLN A 63 42.63 -45.59 -55.35
CA GLN A 63 41.79 -44.40 -55.55
C GLN A 63 40.50 -44.44 -54.71
N LEU A 64 39.85 -45.60 -54.62
CA LEU A 64 38.69 -45.78 -53.75
C LEU A 64 39.06 -45.60 -52.28
N GLN A 65 40.23 -46.07 -51.86
CA GLN A 65 40.70 -45.95 -50.49
C GLN A 65 41.02 -44.49 -50.12
N GLU A 66 41.65 -43.73 -51.02
CA GLU A 66 41.85 -42.28 -50.87
C GLU A 66 40.51 -41.52 -50.79
N GLN A 67 39.54 -41.86 -51.64
CA GLN A 67 38.18 -41.28 -51.59
C GLN A 67 37.44 -41.62 -50.30
N VAL A 68 37.62 -42.84 -49.79
CA VAL A 68 37.05 -43.27 -48.50
C VAL A 68 37.69 -42.49 -47.36
N GLU A 69 39.02 -42.30 -47.34
CA GLU A 69 39.71 -41.52 -46.32
C GLU A 69 39.37 -40.02 -46.35
N GLU A 70 39.17 -39.45 -47.54
CA GLU A 70 38.73 -38.07 -47.71
C GLU A 70 37.27 -37.89 -47.25
N SER A 71 36.38 -38.81 -47.62
CA SER A 71 35.01 -38.86 -47.14
C SER A 71 34.94 -39.03 -45.62
N ASP A 72 35.77 -39.90 -45.04
CA ASP A 72 35.80 -40.13 -43.58
C ASP A 72 36.31 -38.90 -42.81
N ARG A 73 37.27 -38.16 -43.39
CA ARG A 73 37.69 -36.84 -42.87
C ARG A 73 36.57 -35.80 -42.96
N ALA A 74 35.86 -35.73 -44.08
CA ALA A 74 34.72 -34.83 -44.26
C ALA A 74 33.56 -35.15 -43.30
N VAL A 75 33.25 -36.44 -43.09
CA VAL A 75 32.24 -36.89 -42.13
C VAL A 75 32.62 -36.50 -40.70
N LYS A 76 33.89 -36.65 -40.30
CA LYS A 76 34.37 -36.20 -38.97
C LYS A 76 34.26 -34.70 -38.80
N ALA A 77 34.62 -33.91 -39.82
CA ALA A 77 34.50 -32.46 -39.80
C ALA A 77 33.02 -32.03 -39.70
N ASN A 78 32.13 -32.60 -40.52
CA ASN A 78 30.69 -32.33 -40.47
C ASN A 78 30.10 -32.70 -39.11
N LYS A 79 30.51 -33.84 -38.53
CA LYS A 79 30.07 -34.25 -37.18
C LYS A 79 30.50 -33.27 -36.09
N ALA A 80 31.68 -32.66 -36.23
CA ALA A 80 32.13 -31.62 -35.30
C ALA A 80 31.32 -30.32 -35.46
N VAL A 81 31.02 -29.91 -36.69
CA VAL A 81 30.20 -28.73 -36.98
C VAL A 81 28.76 -28.92 -36.49
N GLU A 82 28.16 -30.09 -36.71
CA GLU A 82 26.83 -30.43 -36.19
C GLU A 82 26.79 -30.33 -34.67
N LYS A 83 27.81 -30.84 -33.98
CA LYS A 83 27.93 -30.71 -32.53
C LYS A 83 28.01 -29.25 -32.07
N GLU A 84 28.80 -28.43 -32.76
CA GLU A 84 28.87 -26.99 -32.46
C GLU A 84 27.51 -26.30 -32.70
N TYR A 85 26.77 -26.72 -33.73
CA TYR A 85 25.44 -26.20 -34.02
C TYR A 85 24.42 -26.61 -32.94
N THR A 86 24.50 -27.85 -32.44
CA THR A 86 23.64 -28.30 -31.33
C THR A 86 23.94 -27.54 -30.04
N ASP A 87 25.21 -27.35 -29.68
CA ASP A 87 25.60 -26.61 -28.47
C ASP A 87 25.13 -25.14 -28.53
N LYS A 88 25.25 -24.50 -29.70
CA LYS A 88 24.74 -23.13 -29.94
C LYS A 88 23.21 -23.07 -29.86
N LYS A 89 22.51 -24.08 -30.39
CA LYS A 89 21.05 -24.16 -30.32
C LYS A 89 20.58 -24.30 -28.87
N GLU A 90 21.18 -25.19 -28.09
CA GLU A 90 20.85 -25.36 -26.67
C GLU A 90 21.10 -24.07 -25.88
N LYS A 91 22.20 -23.36 -26.18
CA LYS A 91 22.46 -22.04 -25.56
C LYS A 91 21.40 -21.00 -25.93
N LEU A 92 21.01 -20.91 -27.20
CA LEU A 92 19.96 -20.01 -27.66
C LEU A 92 18.60 -20.33 -27.01
N GLU A 93 18.26 -21.61 -26.87
CA GLU A 93 17.04 -22.04 -26.18
C GLU A 93 17.07 -21.61 -24.70
N SER A 94 18.22 -21.71 -24.03
CA SER A 94 18.41 -21.19 -22.67
C SER A 94 18.26 -19.67 -22.59
N ASP A 95 18.85 -18.92 -23.53
CA ASP A 95 18.77 -17.45 -23.57
C ASP A 95 17.33 -16.98 -23.85
N ILE A 96 16.60 -17.64 -24.75
CA ILE A 96 15.17 -17.39 -25.00
C ILE A 96 14.36 -17.62 -23.73
N SER A 97 14.59 -18.75 -23.04
CA SER A 97 13.90 -19.06 -21.78
C SER A 97 14.15 -18.00 -20.70
N TYR A 98 15.40 -17.51 -20.59
CA TYR A 98 15.76 -16.42 -19.67
C TYR A 98 15.05 -15.11 -20.03
N LEU A 99 15.05 -14.72 -21.31
CA LEU A 99 14.40 -13.49 -21.77
C LEU A 99 12.88 -13.52 -21.53
N GLU A 100 12.22 -14.65 -21.77
CA GLU A 100 10.80 -14.82 -21.45
C GLU A 100 10.52 -14.66 -19.95
N SER A 101 11.40 -15.19 -19.09
CA SER A 101 11.31 -14.99 -17.65
C SER A 101 11.42 -13.52 -17.26
N MET A 102 12.40 -12.81 -17.84
CA MET A 102 12.60 -11.37 -17.62
C MET A 102 11.39 -10.55 -18.08
N GLN A 103 10.78 -10.90 -19.20
CA GLN A 103 9.55 -10.25 -19.69
C GLN A 103 8.37 -10.50 -18.74
N ARG A 104 8.21 -11.72 -18.22
CA ARG A 104 7.19 -12.04 -17.22
C ARG A 104 7.38 -11.19 -15.95
N ILE A 105 8.60 -11.12 -15.43
CA ILE A 105 8.93 -10.32 -14.24
C ILE A 105 8.65 -8.83 -14.48
N THR A 106 9.11 -8.29 -15.61
CA THR A 106 8.89 -6.88 -15.97
C THR A 106 7.40 -6.53 -16.02
N LYS A 107 6.60 -7.41 -16.62
CA LYS A 107 5.14 -7.25 -16.68
C LYS A 107 4.51 -7.30 -15.28
N SER A 108 4.90 -8.25 -14.44
CA SER A 108 4.40 -8.32 -13.06
C SER A 108 4.78 -7.09 -12.25
N LEU A 109 5.98 -6.55 -12.44
CA LEU A 109 6.43 -5.34 -11.75
C LEU A 109 5.61 -4.12 -12.14
N SER A 110 5.32 -3.93 -13.43
CA SER A 110 4.49 -2.80 -13.89
C SER A 110 3.04 -2.94 -13.45
N GLU A 111 2.49 -4.16 -13.42
CA GLU A 111 1.17 -4.41 -12.86
C GLU A 111 1.12 -4.09 -11.36
N MET A 112 2.15 -4.49 -10.60
CA MET A 112 2.26 -4.20 -9.17
C MET A 112 2.37 -2.69 -8.91
N ASP A 113 3.27 -1.99 -9.62
CA ASP A 113 3.46 -0.54 -9.53
C ASP A 113 2.17 0.24 -9.85
N SER A 114 1.42 -0.22 -10.87
CA SER A 114 0.12 0.34 -11.22
C SER A 114 -0.95 0.13 -10.15
N ARG A 115 -0.92 -1.00 -9.42
CA ARG A 115 -1.86 -1.29 -8.33
C ARG A 115 -1.52 -0.48 -7.10
N GLU A 116 -0.25 -0.40 -6.74
CA GLU A 116 0.23 0.40 -5.61
C GLU A 116 -0.04 1.89 -5.83
N SER A 117 0.23 2.42 -7.03
CA SER A 117 -0.09 3.81 -7.38
C SER A 117 -1.59 4.11 -7.25
N LYS A 118 -2.47 3.20 -7.70
CA LYS A 118 -3.92 3.35 -7.55
C LYS A 118 -4.35 3.31 -6.08
N HIS A 119 -3.77 2.42 -5.29
CA HIS A 119 -4.04 2.33 -3.86
C HIS A 119 -3.65 3.62 -3.15
N ILE A 120 -2.42 4.10 -3.37
CA ILE A 120 -1.89 5.34 -2.79
C ILE A 120 -2.75 6.54 -3.20
N SER A 121 -3.12 6.64 -4.49
CA SER A 121 -3.98 7.72 -4.98
C SER A 121 -5.33 7.73 -4.25
N LYS A 122 -5.95 6.56 -4.08
CA LYS A 122 -7.25 6.46 -3.39
C LYS A 122 -7.14 6.86 -1.91
N GLU A 123 -6.12 6.36 -1.21
CA GLU A 123 -5.87 6.70 0.19
C GLU A 123 -5.59 8.20 0.37
N LEU A 124 -4.86 8.81 -0.58
CA LEU A 124 -4.59 10.24 -0.59
C LEU A 124 -5.89 11.07 -0.76
N ASP A 125 -6.77 10.65 -1.67
CA ASP A 125 -8.06 11.32 -1.90
C ASP A 125 -8.99 11.21 -0.69
N GLU A 126 -9.02 10.05 -0.03
CA GLU A 126 -9.75 9.84 1.23
C GLU A 126 -9.21 10.76 2.33
N LYS A 127 -7.88 10.79 2.54
CA LYS A 127 -7.24 11.67 3.53
C LYS A 127 -7.47 13.15 3.24
N ARG A 128 -7.47 13.55 1.96
CA ARG A 128 -7.78 14.93 1.55
C ARG A 128 -9.21 15.31 1.91
N SER A 129 -10.17 14.39 1.73
CA SER A 129 -11.57 14.59 2.07
C SER A 129 -11.79 14.71 3.58
N GLU A 130 -11.13 13.84 4.37
CA GLU A 130 -11.13 13.92 5.84
C GLU A 130 -10.56 15.27 6.33
N LEU A 131 -9.44 15.70 5.77
CA LEU A 131 -8.80 16.97 6.15
C LEU A 131 -9.70 18.17 5.84
N GLN A 132 -10.40 18.15 4.70
CA GLN A 132 -11.35 19.20 4.33
C GLN A 132 -12.52 19.29 5.32
N LEU A 133 -13.06 18.14 5.75
CA LEU A 133 -14.14 18.10 6.75
C LEU A 133 -13.67 18.69 8.09
N VAL A 134 -12.50 18.26 8.58
CA VAL A 134 -11.92 18.78 9.83
C VAL A 134 -11.69 20.29 9.76
N ASN A 135 -11.20 20.80 8.62
CA ASN A 135 -11.00 22.24 8.43
C ASN A 135 -12.33 23.03 8.48
N GLN A 136 -13.42 22.47 7.95
CA GLN A 136 -14.75 23.10 8.04
C GLN A 136 -15.28 23.13 9.47
N GLU A 137 -15.14 22.01 10.21
CA GLU A 137 -15.54 21.94 11.62
C GLU A 137 -14.75 22.94 12.47
N LEU A 138 -13.43 23.03 12.24
CA LEU A 138 -12.56 23.96 12.94
C LEU A 138 -12.94 25.42 12.65
N ALA A 139 -13.24 25.77 11.39
CA ALA A 139 -13.68 27.11 11.03
C ALA A 139 -14.98 27.50 11.76
N SER A 140 -15.96 26.59 11.82
CA SER A 140 -17.19 26.81 12.58
C SER A 140 -16.93 26.97 14.09
N ALA A 141 -15.99 26.21 14.65
CA ALA A 141 -15.62 26.33 16.06
C ALA A 141 -14.95 27.68 16.37
N ILE A 142 -14.10 28.19 15.47
CA ILE A 142 -13.46 29.50 15.60
C ILE A 142 -14.51 30.62 15.56
N GLU A 143 -15.45 30.58 14.62
CA GLU A 143 -16.54 31.56 14.54
C GLU A 143 -17.36 31.61 15.84
N LYS A 144 -17.71 30.44 16.39
CA LYS A 144 -18.40 30.35 17.68
C LYS A 144 -17.57 30.91 18.84
N ALA A 145 -16.25 30.71 18.83
CA ALA A 145 -15.36 31.26 19.83
C ALA A 145 -15.27 32.80 19.75
N GLU A 146 -15.28 33.36 18.54
CA GLU A 146 -15.32 34.82 18.33
C GLU A 146 -16.62 35.43 18.86
N ASP A 147 -17.76 34.80 18.61
CA ASP A 147 -19.04 35.24 19.15
C ASP A 147 -19.13 35.10 20.68
N ALA A 148 -18.58 34.00 21.22
CA ALA A 148 -18.45 33.82 22.67
C ALA A 148 -17.58 34.92 23.29
N ALA A 149 -16.49 35.34 22.63
CA ALA A 149 -15.64 36.43 23.11
C ALA A 149 -16.40 37.78 23.15
N LYS A 150 -17.22 38.09 22.13
CA LYS A 150 -18.09 39.29 22.14
C LYS A 150 -19.09 39.26 23.29
N LEU A 151 -19.70 38.10 23.54
CA LEU A 151 -20.63 37.92 24.66
C LEU A 151 -19.90 38.06 26.00
N LEU A 152 -18.71 37.48 26.14
CA LEU A 152 -17.92 37.55 27.35
C LEU A 152 -17.50 38.99 27.68
N ASP A 153 -17.17 39.82 26.68
CA ASP A 153 -16.90 41.25 26.88
C ASP A 153 -18.12 41.99 27.46
N ARG A 154 -19.33 41.66 26.97
CA ARG A 154 -20.59 42.20 27.53
C ARG A 154 -20.81 41.75 28.98
N ILE A 155 -20.57 40.48 29.27
CA ILE A 155 -20.67 39.92 30.63
C ILE A 155 -19.63 40.60 31.53
N LYS A 156 -18.39 40.79 31.08
CA LYS A 156 -17.35 41.48 31.83
C LYS A 156 -17.73 42.91 32.18
N LYS A 157 -18.29 43.67 31.23
CA LYS A 157 -18.84 45.01 31.47
C LYS A 157 -20.00 44.99 32.46
N PHE A 158 -20.89 44.01 32.33
CA PHE A 158 -21.99 43.81 33.25
C PHE A 158 -21.49 43.54 34.67
N VAL A 159 -20.64 42.53 34.89
CA VAL A 159 -20.05 42.21 36.21
C VAL A 159 -19.29 43.40 36.80
N SER A 160 -18.54 44.14 35.96
CA SER A 160 -17.84 45.37 36.39
C SER A 160 -18.80 46.42 36.96
N SER A 161 -20.02 46.54 36.43
CA SER A 161 -21.04 47.45 36.99
C SER A 161 -21.53 47.04 38.38
N PHE A 162 -21.48 45.75 38.73
CA PHE A 162 -21.87 45.24 40.06
C PHE A 162 -20.82 45.52 41.13
N ARG A 163 -19.57 45.87 40.77
CA ARG A 163 -18.54 46.26 41.74
C ARG A 163 -18.98 47.43 42.61
N LEU A 164 -19.77 48.35 42.07
CA LEU A 164 -20.35 49.47 42.83
C LEU A 164 -21.25 49.01 43.98
N PHE A 165 -21.76 47.78 43.92
CA PHE A 165 -22.67 47.20 44.89
C PHE A 165 -22.00 46.22 45.85
N ALA A 166 -20.75 45.81 45.56
CA ALA A 166 -20.01 44.85 46.38
C ALA A 166 -19.98 45.26 47.87
N PRO A 167 -19.69 46.52 48.25
CA PRO A 167 -19.66 46.90 49.67
C PRO A 167 -21.00 46.70 50.38
N THR A 168 -22.12 47.02 49.73
CA THR A 168 -23.47 46.86 50.31
C THR A 168 -23.86 45.38 50.46
N ILE A 169 -23.47 44.55 49.50
CA ILE A 169 -23.71 43.10 49.56
C ILE A 169 -22.81 42.43 50.62
N GLU A 170 -21.57 42.90 50.76
CA GLU A 170 -20.68 42.45 51.83
C GLU A 170 -21.17 42.86 53.21
N GLU A 171 -21.72 44.08 53.36
CA GLU A 171 -22.35 44.53 54.60
C GLU A 171 -23.48 43.58 55.02
N TYR A 172 -24.38 43.26 54.09
CA TYR A 172 -25.43 42.26 54.29
C TYR A 172 -24.84 40.91 54.75
N ALA A 173 -23.83 40.40 54.03
CA ALA A 173 -23.20 39.13 54.35
C ALA A 173 -22.58 39.12 55.76
N ASN A 174 -21.87 40.20 56.12
CA ASN A 174 -21.26 40.36 57.44
C ASN A 174 -22.31 40.38 58.55
N GLN A 175 -23.47 41.00 58.34
CA GLN A 175 -24.56 41.03 59.32
C GLN A 175 -25.19 39.64 59.51
N VAL A 176 -25.41 38.89 58.42
CA VAL A 176 -25.92 37.50 58.48
C VAL A 176 -24.95 36.57 59.19
N GLU A 177 -23.66 36.66 58.88
CA GLU A 177 -22.60 35.84 59.50
C GLU A 177 -22.44 36.14 60.99
N ALA A 178 -22.59 37.41 61.37
CA ALA A 178 -22.54 37.85 62.76
C ALA A 178 -23.86 37.66 63.51
N ASP A 179 -24.89 37.07 62.86
CA ASP A 179 -26.20 36.85 63.44
C ASP A 179 -26.84 38.14 64.01
N LYS A 180 -26.69 39.23 63.26
CA LYS A 180 -27.24 40.54 63.61
C LYS A 180 -28.54 40.80 62.86
N THR A 181 -29.42 41.56 63.48
CA THR A 181 -30.57 42.15 62.81
C THR A 181 -30.08 43.10 61.71
N ILE A 182 -30.71 43.03 60.55
CA ILE A 182 -30.43 43.90 59.41
C ILE A 182 -31.36 45.10 59.46
N GLU A 183 -30.79 46.29 59.58
CA GLU A 183 -31.53 47.55 59.55
C GLU A 183 -31.55 48.08 58.11
N ALA A 184 -32.72 47.97 57.47
CA ALA A 184 -32.95 48.32 56.07
C ALA A 184 -33.33 49.80 55.88
N GLY A 185 -33.57 50.54 56.96
CA GLY A 185 -33.88 51.96 56.90
C GLY A 185 -34.37 52.49 58.23
N ASN A 186 -34.99 53.66 58.19
CA ASN A 186 -35.60 54.26 59.35
C ASN A 186 -37.12 54.34 59.15
N SER A 187 -37.84 53.50 59.90
CA SER A 187 -39.30 53.38 59.89
C SER A 187 -40.01 54.67 60.33
N PHE A 188 -39.40 55.48 61.19
CA PHE A 188 -39.96 56.78 61.60
C PHE A 188 -39.93 57.81 60.48
N SER A 189 -38.87 57.81 59.67
CA SER A 189 -38.75 58.70 58.50
C SER A 189 -39.42 58.17 57.24
N GLY A 190 -39.75 56.87 57.21
CA GLY A 190 -40.28 56.20 56.01
C GLY A 190 -39.24 56.09 54.88
N ILE A 191 -37.94 56.05 55.20
CA ILE A 191 -36.85 56.06 54.22
C ILE A 191 -36.00 54.80 54.35
N LEU A 192 -35.87 54.06 53.24
CA LEU A 192 -34.95 52.93 53.10
C LEU A 192 -33.53 53.41 52.80
N ASN A 193 -32.53 52.77 53.41
CA ASN A 193 -31.13 52.94 53.05
C ASN A 193 -30.80 52.16 51.76
N GLU A 194 -29.58 52.28 51.27
CA GLU A 194 -29.17 51.61 50.02
C GLU A 194 -29.23 50.08 50.10
N LEU A 195 -29.02 49.50 51.29
CA LEU A 195 -29.21 48.06 51.51
C LEU A 195 -30.70 47.70 51.49
N GLY A 196 -31.56 48.46 52.18
CA GLY A 196 -32.99 48.23 52.22
C GLY A 196 -33.68 48.35 50.87
N LYS A 197 -33.29 49.34 50.05
CA LYS A 197 -33.78 49.45 48.67
C LYS A 197 -33.49 48.19 47.85
N ARG A 198 -32.32 47.56 48.06
CA ARG A 198 -31.95 46.31 47.39
C ARG A 198 -32.70 45.12 47.97
N LEU A 199 -32.79 45.02 49.29
CA LEU A 199 -33.53 43.95 49.94
C LEU A 199 -34.97 43.92 49.44
N GLU A 200 -35.63 45.07 49.40
CA GLU A 200 -37.00 45.19 48.88
C GLU A 200 -37.09 44.78 47.40
N ALA A 201 -36.12 45.15 46.57
CA ALA A 201 -36.11 44.77 45.14
C ALA A 201 -35.90 43.25 44.91
N PHE A 202 -35.19 42.57 45.82
CA PHE A 202 -34.88 41.13 45.71
C PHE A 202 -35.68 40.26 46.69
N LYS A 203 -36.65 40.85 47.38
CA LYS A 203 -37.47 40.19 48.38
C LYS A 203 -38.34 39.13 47.74
N GLU A 204 -38.21 37.90 48.21
CA GLU A 204 -39.14 36.82 47.89
C GLU A 204 -39.91 36.48 49.18
N LEU A 205 -41.24 36.48 49.11
CA LEU A 205 -42.08 36.13 50.24
C LEU A 205 -42.24 34.61 50.32
N ILE A 206 -41.95 34.02 51.49
CA ILE A 206 -42.19 32.59 51.74
C ILE A 206 -43.60 32.43 52.30
N LYS A 207 -43.93 33.24 53.30
CA LYS A 207 -45.25 33.35 53.92
C LYS A 207 -45.36 34.71 54.61
N GLU A 208 -46.54 35.07 55.10
CA GLU A 208 -46.74 36.35 55.80
C GLU A 208 -45.72 36.54 56.94
N GLY A 209 -45.01 37.67 56.90
CA GLY A 209 -43.93 38.01 57.83
C GLY A 209 -42.59 37.27 57.62
N LEU A 210 -42.51 36.30 56.70
CA LEU A 210 -41.29 35.53 56.43
C LEU A 210 -40.83 35.70 54.98
N CYS A 211 -39.62 36.22 54.79
CA CYS A 211 -39.04 36.46 53.48
C CYS A 211 -37.59 35.96 53.41
N TRP A 212 -37.05 35.94 52.20
CA TRP A 212 -35.66 35.60 51.95
C TRP A 212 -35.15 36.29 50.70
N PHE A 213 -33.83 36.27 50.52
CA PHE A 213 -33.15 36.97 49.42
C PHE A 213 -32.20 36.01 48.67
N PRO A 214 -32.71 34.98 47.99
CA PRO A 214 -31.88 33.94 47.38
C PRO A 214 -30.97 34.45 46.24
N ARG A 215 -31.26 35.65 45.71
CA ARG A 215 -30.52 36.31 44.63
C ARG A 215 -29.39 37.23 45.13
N LEU A 216 -29.24 37.40 46.44
CA LEU A 216 -28.15 38.16 47.06
C LEU A 216 -26.98 37.23 47.41
N MET A 217 -26.42 37.34 48.62
CA MET A 217 -25.35 36.46 49.07
C MET A 217 -25.90 35.10 49.52
N ARG A 218 -25.19 34.03 49.14
CA ARG A 218 -25.47 32.64 49.51
C ARG A 218 -24.24 32.01 50.15
N TRP A 219 -24.41 30.90 50.85
CA TRP A 219 -23.30 30.17 51.46
C TRP A 219 -23.34 28.70 51.08
N LYS A 220 -22.15 28.16 50.77
CA LYS A 220 -21.97 26.73 50.60
C LYS A 220 -21.92 26.05 51.96
N THR A 221 -22.79 25.07 52.16
CA THR A 221 -22.91 24.31 53.41
C THR A 221 -22.90 22.81 53.13
N SER A 222 -22.84 22.00 54.19
CA SER A 222 -23.02 20.55 54.19
C SER A 222 -24.40 20.12 53.64
N LYS A 223 -25.36 21.05 53.59
CA LYS A 223 -26.72 20.87 53.07
C LYS A 223 -26.92 21.50 51.68
N GLY A 224 -25.84 21.89 51.01
CA GLY A 224 -25.86 22.56 49.70
C GLY A 224 -25.75 24.08 49.81
N GLU A 225 -26.15 24.80 48.75
CA GLU A 225 -26.18 26.27 48.76
C GLU A 225 -27.39 26.76 49.54
N ALA A 226 -27.15 27.45 50.65
CA ALA A 226 -28.16 27.98 51.54
C ALA A 226 -28.24 29.50 51.44
N ALA A 227 -29.47 30.03 51.50
CA ALA A 227 -29.77 31.44 51.64
C ALA A 227 -30.49 31.69 52.97
N PRO A 228 -30.21 32.81 53.66
CA PRO A 228 -30.85 33.15 54.93
C PRO A 228 -32.32 33.51 54.72
N VAL A 229 -33.14 33.10 55.70
CA VAL A 229 -34.55 33.38 55.83
C VAL A 229 -34.74 34.34 56.99
N PHE A 230 -35.56 35.36 56.79
CA PHE A 230 -35.77 36.43 57.74
C PHE A 230 -37.22 36.54 58.17
N LEU A 231 -37.40 36.92 59.43
CA LEU A 231 -38.63 37.49 59.93
C LEU A 231 -38.60 39.00 59.68
N GLU A 232 -39.54 39.48 58.88
CA GLU A 232 -39.71 40.89 58.59
C GLU A 232 -40.35 41.61 59.77
N LYS A 233 -39.77 42.77 60.13
CA LYS A 233 -40.27 43.64 61.19
C LYS A 233 -40.43 45.06 60.68
N SER A 234 -41.34 45.78 61.35
CA SER A 234 -41.59 47.20 61.10
C SER A 234 -41.86 47.49 59.63
N ASP A 235 -42.67 46.67 58.95
CA ASP A 235 -43.05 46.83 57.54
C ASP A 235 -41.85 46.89 56.55
N GLY A 236 -40.85 46.03 56.75
CA GLY A 236 -39.70 45.90 55.84
C GLY A 236 -38.49 46.76 56.19
N TYR A 237 -38.53 47.49 57.31
CA TYR A 237 -37.42 48.33 57.74
C TYR A 237 -36.37 47.59 58.58
N SER A 238 -36.70 46.39 59.10
CA SER A 238 -35.77 45.56 59.86
C SER A 238 -36.02 44.07 59.60
N TYR A 239 -34.95 43.30 59.47
CA TYR A 239 -35.00 41.86 59.19
C TYR A 239 -34.23 41.07 60.24
N LEU A 240 -34.92 40.16 60.93
CA LEU A 240 -34.32 39.28 61.92
C LEU A 240 -34.06 37.91 61.31
N LEU A 241 -32.82 37.42 61.40
CA LEU A 241 -32.47 36.09 60.91
C LEU A 241 -33.27 35.00 61.63
N TYR A 242 -34.04 34.23 60.86
CA TYR A 242 -34.94 33.19 61.36
C TYR A 242 -34.37 31.79 61.14
N GLY A 243 -33.72 31.57 60.01
CA GLY A 243 -33.10 30.30 59.64
C GLY A 243 -32.50 30.39 58.25
N TYR A 244 -32.35 29.26 57.57
CA TYR A 244 -31.92 29.24 56.18
C TYR A 244 -32.70 28.24 55.36
N MET A 245 -32.60 28.38 54.05
CA MET A 245 -33.26 27.51 53.10
C MET A 245 -32.30 27.16 51.97
N ASN A 246 -32.27 25.89 51.57
CA ASN A 246 -31.53 25.49 50.39
C ASN A 246 -32.15 26.15 49.15
N VAL A 247 -31.31 26.76 48.33
CA VAL A 247 -31.75 27.57 47.20
C VAL A 247 -32.42 26.74 46.10
N GLU A 248 -31.96 25.50 45.91
CA GLU A 248 -32.44 24.58 44.89
C GLU A 248 -33.60 23.72 45.40
N THR A 249 -33.43 23.04 46.54
CA THR A 249 -34.45 22.10 47.07
C THR A 249 -35.56 22.79 47.86
N LYS A 250 -35.37 24.06 48.24
CA LYS A 250 -36.25 24.83 49.13
C LYS A 250 -36.45 24.20 50.52
N GLU A 251 -35.61 23.25 50.90
CA GLU A 251 -35.63 22.65 52.24
C GLU A 251 -35.18 23.68 53.28
N TYR A 252 -35.93 23.78 54.38
CA TYR A 252 -35.67 24.70 55.48
C TYR A 252 -34.80 24.06 56.57
N TYR A 253 -33.84 24.83 57.09
CA TYR A 253 -32.99 24.44 58.20
C TYR A 253 -33.03 25.50 59.30
N SER A 254 -33.08 25.04 60.55
CA SER A 254 -32.98 25.94 61.68
C SER A 254 -31.57 26.52 61.78
N LYS A 255 -31.49 27.71 62.37
CA LYS A 255 -30.24 28.42 62.58
C LYS A 255 -29.19 27.58 63.31
N ASP A 256 -29.60 26.86 64.37
CA ASP A 256 -28.70 26.03 65.18
C ASP A 256 -27.99 24.93 64.39
N MET A 257 -28.59 24.47 63.28
CA MET A 257 -28.02 23.39 62.48
C MET A 257 -26.85 23.85 61.61
N ILE A 258 -26.86 25.08 61.12
CA ILE A 258 -25.98 25.51 60.01
C ILE A 258 -25.32 26.88 60.19
N GLN A 259 -25.73 27.73 61.14
CA GLN A 259 -25.13 29.07 61.36
C GLN A 259 -23.60 29.01 61.47
N TRP A 260 -23.05 27.96 62.08
CA TRP A 260 -21.61 27.77 62.25
C TRP A 260 -20.84 27.54 60.94
N GLU A 261 -21.53 27.17 59.86
CA GLU A 261 -21.02 27.05 58.48
C GLU A 261 -21.10 28.37 57.70
N ILE A 262 -21.87 29.34 58.19
CA ILE A 262 -22.13 30.63 57.52
C ILE A 262 -21.00 31.60 57.86
N LYS A 263 -19.96 31.56 57.03
CA LYS A 263 -18.70 32.31 57.21
C LYS A 263 -18.22 32.87 55.88
N ALA A 264 -17.39 33.91 55.94
CA ALA A 264 -16.85 34.57 54.76
C ALA A 264 -16.20 33.62 53.72
N GLY A 265 -15.45 32.61 54.19
CA GLY A 265 -14.81 31.62 53.31
C GLY A 265 -15.78 30.69 52.57
N ASN A 266 -17.04 30.62 53.02
CA ASN A 266 -18.09 29.79 52.42
C ASN A 266 -19.08 30.61 51.57
N ARG A 267 -18.85 31.92 51.40
CA ARG A 267 -19.68 32.77 50.54
C ARG A 267 -19.65 32.29 49.09
N THR A 268 -20.80 32.33 48.44
CA THR A 268 -20.97 32.00 47.03
C THR A 268 -21.63 33.15 46.28
N GLY A 269 -21.12 33.44 45.08
CA GLY A 269 -21.65 34.50 44.23
C GLY A 269 -21.10 35.88 44.60
N THR A 270 -19.88 35.95 45.13
CA THR A 270 -19.22 37.25 45.35
C THR A 270 -18.79 37.86 44.01
N VAL A 271 -18.65 39.17 43.96
CA VAL A 271 -18.23 39.87 42.73
C VAL A 271 -16.82 39.43 42.32
N GLU A 272 -15.96 39.15 43.28
CA GLU A 272 -14.59 38.66 43.07
C GLU A 272 -14.59 37.26 42.46
N GLN A 273 -15.49 36.37 42.89
CA GLN A 273 -15.65 35.04 42.29
C GLN A 273 -16.16 35.16 40.85
N MET A 274 -17.12 36.06 40.59
CA MET A 274 -17.62 36.30 39.23
C MET A 274 -16.52 36.87 38.33
N ASP A 275 -15.73 37.83 38.81
CA ASP A 275 -14.59 38.39 38.08
C ASP A 275 -13.54 37.32 37.78
N ALA A 276 -13.16 36.51 38.76
CA ALA A 276 -12.20 35.43 38.57
C ALA A 276 -12.67 34.41 37.51
N ASN A 277 -13.96 34.07 37.51
CA ASN A 277 -14.56 33.16 36.54
C ASN A 277 -14.57 33.77 35.13
N VAL A 278 -14.96 35.05 34.99
CA VAL A 278 -14.94 35.76 33.70
C VAL A 278 -13.52 35.86 33.15
N GLU A 279 -12.53 36.15 34.00
CA GLU A 279 -11.11 36.19 33.58
C GLU A 279 -10.57 34.81 33.21
N ALA A 280 -11.01 33.74 33.89
CA ALA A 280 -10.65 32.38 33.49
C ALA A 280 -11.22 32.02 32.11
N MET A 281 -12.50 32.27 31.88
CA MET A 281 -13.14 32.07 30.58
C MET A 281 -12.48 32.90 29.48
N ALA A 282 -12.05 34.13 29.80
CA ALA A 282 -11.37 35.01 28.85
C ALA A 282 -10.03 34.43 28.40
N ARG A 283 -9.25 33.86 29.34
CA ARG A 283 -7.98 33.18 29.02
C ARG A 283 -8.20 31.96 28.14
N ASP A 284 -9.18 31.13 28.47
CA ASP A 284 -9.47 29.91 27.70
C ASP A 284 -9.91 30.24 26.27
N LEU A 285 -10.80 31.24 26.10
CA LEU A 285 -11.22 31.70 24.78
C LEU A 285 -10.06 32.32 23.98
N GLN A 286 -9.19 33.08 24.65
CA GLN A 286 -8.01 33.66 23.99
C GLN A 286 -7.09 32.59 23.44
N GLU A 287 -6.90 31.48 24.16
CA GLU A 287 -6.08 30.35 23.69
C GLU A 287 -6.72 29.65 22.50
N ILE A 288 -8.04 29.43 22.52
CA ILE A 288 -8.78 28.86 21.38
C ILE A 288 -8.59 29.72 20.12
N LEU A 289 -8.77 31.04 20.26
CA LEU A 289 -8.61 31.97 19.14
C LEU A 289 -7.17 32.02 18.64
N ARG A 290 -6.17 31.95 19.53
CA ARG A 290 -4.76 31.88 19.18
C ARG A 290 -4.45 30.63 18.35
N ILE A 291 -4.93 29.47 18.79
CA ILE A 291 -4.79 28.21 18.06
C ILE A 291 -5.48 28.31 16.69
N GLY A 292 -6.69 28.87 16.63
CA GLY A 292 -7.42 29.09 15.39
C GLY A 292 -6.67 29.97 14.38
N ALA A 293 -6.03 31.05 14.86
CA ALA A 293 -5.23 31.93 14.02
C ALA A 293 -3.98 31.22 13.45
N GLU A 294 -3.30 30.41 14.26
CA GLU A 294 -2.14 29.63 13.79
C GLU A 294 -2.55 28.55 12.79
N GLN A 295 -3.69 27.89 13.01
CA GLN A 295 -4.25 26.93 12.05
C GLN A 295 -4.54 27.57 10.70
N LYS A 296 -5.15 28.76 10.70
CA LYS A 296 -5.39 29.52 9.47
C LYS A 296 -4.09 29.85 8.73
N ARG A 297 -3.07 30.31 9.46
CA ARG A 297 -1.75 30.58 8.90
C ARG A 297 -1.11 29.32 8.30
N LEU A 298 -1.18 28.19 8.99
CA LEU A 298 -0.65 26.93 8.48
C LEU A 298 -1.38 26.51 7.20
N CYS A 299 -2.71 26.58 7.16
CA CYS A 299 -3.49 26.31 5.95
C CYS A 299 -3.02 27.16 4.77
N GLU A 300 -2.86 28.47 4.94
CA GLU A 300 -2.37 29.38 3.89
C GLU A 300 -0.96 28.98 3.40
N VAL A 301 -0.06 28.57 4.30
CA VAL A 301 1.30 28.11 3.94
C VAL A 301 1.27 26.79 3.18
N TYR A 302 0.39 25.86 3.53
CA TYR A 302 0.27 24.58 2.83
C TYR A 302 -0.38 24.78 1.46
N GLU A 303 -1.46 25.55 1.36
CA GLU A 303 -2.12 25.83 0.07
C GLU A 303 -1.20 26.60 -0.89
N GLY A 304 -0.40 27.56 -0.39
CA GLY A 304 0.56 28.32 -1.20
C GLY A 304 1.79 27.54 -1.67
N LYS A 305 2.04 26.33 -1.17
CA LYS A 305 3.14 25.45 -1.62
C LYS A 305 2.74 24.51 -2.76
N PHE A 306 1.46 24.44 -3.10
CA PHE A 306 0.93 23.58 -4.17
C PHE A 306 0.49 24.39 -5.42
N ILE A 307 0.89 25.66 -5.54
CA ILE A 307 0.71 26.51 -6.73
C ILE A 307 2.06 26.71 -7.42
#